data_AF-A0A5N5WY21-F1
#
_entry.id   AF-A0A5N5WY21-F1
#
_cell.length_a   1.000
_cell.length_b   1.000
_cell.length_c   1.000
_cell.angle_alpha   90.00
_cell.angle_beta   90.00
_cell.angle_gamma   90.00
#
_symmetry.space_group_name_H-M   'P 1'
#
loop_
_entity.id
_entity.type
_entity.pdbx_description
1 polymer ?
#
loop_
_entity_poly.entity_id
_entity_poly.type
_entity_poly.pdbx_seq_one_letter_code
_entity_poly.pdbx_strand_id
1 'polypeptide(L)'
;MAGSYALQDAVLPEDSTVAAKLRQQGLVILGKTSLAEWSMFRADNWGHAWNPICGQTYGAYYPRQCPSGSSSGSAVAADLHGKRIGIARNVIEESTIDISYTVAEFNRAVSIMKTAGAVIVENTHFTAFSEWKKREYNPVTRADFASEIVQFLSKLARNPNSIHTLESLREFTRSHPSERYPELNTANWDVAIERQLSNACPEYDTLYKENLFLDGTGGILGALERHSLDAIVLPTVAAFEIPALVGTPIVTVPLSAASADTPVTMETSGDVVEMAPGIPFGISFLGPK
;
A
#
# COMPACT_ATOMS: atom_id res chain seq x y z
N MET A 1 -11.39 -20.38 -13.04
CA MET A 1 -12.55 -20.81 -13.87
C MET A 1 -12.01 -21.17 -15.25
N ALA A 2 -12.59 -22.13 -15.96
CA ALA A 2 -12.07 -22.61 -17.24
C ALA A 2 -12.54 -21.80 -18.47
N GLY A 3 -13.16 -20.63 -18.26
CA GLY A 3 -13.71 -19.79 -19.33
C GLY A 3 -14.97 -20.33 -19.99
N SER A 4 -15.52 -21.46 -19.54
CA SER A 4 -16.65 -22.15 -20.20
C SER A 4 -17.99 -21.85 -19.54
N TYR A 5 -19.05 -21.67 -20.34
CA TYR A 5 -20.43 -21.53 -19.85
C TYR A 5 -20.90 -22.72 -19.00
N ALA A 6 -20.33 -23.91 -19.20
CA ALA A 6 -20.59 -25.07 -18.36
C ALA A 6 -20.27 -24.85 -16.86
N LEU A 7 -19.43 -23.86 -16.55
CA LEU A 7 -19.05 -23.48 -15.20
C LEU A 7 -19.40 -22.00 -14.90
N GLN A 8 -20.28 -21.38 -15.70
CA GLN A 8 -20.78 -20.05 -15.38
C GLN A 8 -21.55 -20.12 -14.05
N ASP A 9 -21.28 -19.16 -13.16
CA ASP A 9 -21.85 -19.08 -11.82
C ASP A 9 -21.56 -20.28 -10.90
N ALA A 10 -20.71 -21.21 -11.31
CA ALA A 10 -20.25 -22.30 -10.46
C ALA A 10 -19.39 -21.74 -9.31
N VAL A 11 -19.84 -21.98 -8.08
CA VAL A 11 -19.14 -21.61 -6.85
C VAL A 11 -18.60 -22.89 -6.21
N LEU A 12 -17.28 -22.94 -5.98
CA LEU A 12 -16.67 -24.02 -5.21
C LEU A 12 -16.89 -23.75 -3.71
N PRO A 13 -17.07 -24.81 -2.90
CA PRO A 13 -17.32 -24.66 -1.46
C PRO A 13 -16.13 -24.07 -0.71
N GLU A 14 -14.93 -24.12 -1.30
CA GLU A 14 -13.69 -23.64 -0.72
C GLU A 14 -12.77 -23.02 -1.77
N ASP A 15 -11.81 -22.24 -1.28
CA ASP A 15 -10.72 -21.72 -2.09
C ASP A 15 -9.76 -22.84 -2.52
N SER A 16 -9.06 -22.64 -3.63
CA SER A 16 -7.89 -23.46 -3.92
C SER A 16 -6.83 -23.28 -2.83
N THR A 17 -5.98 -24.30 -2.61
CA THR A 17 -4.92 -24.23 -1.59
C THR A 17 -4.04 -22.97 -1.71
N VAL A 18 -3.76 -22.52 -2.94
CA VAL A 18 -2.99 -21.30 -3.19
C VAL A 18 -3.78 -20.06 -2.76
N ALA A 19 -5.04 -19.93 -3.18
CA ALA A 19 -5.88 -18.79 -2.80
C ALA A 19 -6.13 -18.72 -1.30
N ALA A 20 -6.38 -19.87 -0.65
CA ALA A 20 -6.55 -19.98 0.79
C ALA A 20 -5.29 -19.50 1.54
N LYS A 21 -4.10 -19.95 1.12
CA LYS A 21 -2.83 -19.50 1.71
C LYS A 21 -2.60 -18.01 1.50
N LEU A 22 -2.82 -17.48 0.30
CA LEU A 22 -2.65 -16.05 0.02
C LEU A 22 -3.60 -15.20 0.88
N ARG A 23 -4.87 -15.61 1.03
CA ARG A 23 -5.82 -14.94 1.93
C ARG A 23 -5.43 -15.04 3.39
N GLN A 24 -4.94 -16.19 3.85
CA GLN A 24 -4.41 -16.35 5.21
C GLN A 24 -3.21 -15.42 5.48
N GLN A 25 -2.46 -15.06 4.44
CA GLN A 25 -1.38 -14.07 4.52
C GLN A 25 -1.86 -12.62 4.34
N GLY A 26 -3.17 -12.36 4.34
CA GLY A 26 -3.75 -11.02 4.26
C GLY A 26 -3.87 -10.45 2.84
N LEU A 27 -3.61 -11.23 1.79
CA LEU A 27 -3.76 -10.73 0.41
C LEU A 27 -5.24 -10.64 0.02
N VAL A 28 -5.59 -9.52 -0.61
CA VAL A 28 -6.90 -9.27 -1.22
C VAL A 28 -6.90 -9.80 -2.66
N ILE A 29 -7.81 -10.72 -2.96
CA ILE A 29 -8.03 -11.23 -4.33
C ILE A 29 -9.01 -10.29 -5.04
N LEU A 30 -8.51 -9.45 -5.93
CA LEU A 30 -9.30 -8.44 -6.66
C LEU A 30 -10.35 -9.05 -7.61
N GLY A 31 -10.08 -10.25 -8.12
CA GLY A 31 -10.97 -10.91 -9.06
C GLY A 31 -10.32 -12.06 -9.81
N LYS A 32 -10.90 -12.41 -10.95
CA LYS A 32 -10.44 -13.45 -11.87
C LYS A 32 -10.22 -12.83 -13.24
N THR A 33 -9.10 -13.15 -13.87
CA THR A 33 -8.82 -12.69 -15.24
C THR A 33 -9.36 -13.67 -16.29
N SER A 34 -9.57 -13.18 -17.50
CA SER A 34 -9.89 -14.02 -18.67
C SER A 34 -8.76 -15.03 -18.97
N LEU A 35 -9.09 -16.12 -19.66
CA LEU A 35 -8.15 -17.13 -20.16
C LEU A 35 -8.66 -17.73 -21.48
N ALA A 36 -7.80 -18.46 -22.19
CA ALA A 36 -8.26 -19.34 -23.26
C ALA A 36 -9.11 -20.49 -22.68
N GLU A 37 -10.29 -20.76 -23.26
CA GLU A 37 -11.23 -21.76 -22.74
C GLU A 37 -10.56 -23.13 -22.55
N TRP A 38 -10.83 -23.77 -21.40
CA TRP A 38 -10.23 -25.04 -20.98
C TRP A 38 -8.70 -25.07 -21.09
N SER A 39 -8.04 -23.94 -20.83
CA SER A 39 -6.59 -23.82 -20.94
C SER A 39 -6.04 -24.25 -22.31
N MET A 40 -6.74 -23.86 -23.39
CA MET A 40 -6.44 -24.27 -24.77
C MET A 40 -6.66 -25.76 -25.08
N PHE A 41 -7.35 -26.50 -24.22
CA PHE A 41 -7.56 -27.94 -24.36
C PHE A 41 -8.96 -28.33 -24.86
N ARG A 42 -9.71 -27.39 -25.45
CA ARG A 42 -11.05 -27.66 -26.00
C ARG A 42 -11.04 -28.08 -27.46
N ALA A 43 -10.20 -27.45 -28.29
CA ALA A 43 -10.23 -27.59 -29.74
C ALA A 43 -8.84 -27.44 -30.35
N ASP A 44 -8.63 -28.08 -31.49
CA ASP A 44 -7.40 -28.05 -32.30
C ASP A 44 -7.25 -26.77 -33.12
N ASN A 45 -8.37 -26.09 -33.43
CA ASN A 45 -8.36 -24.79 -34.05
C ASN A 45 -8.02 -23.70 -33.01
N TRP A 46 -6.79 -23.19 -33.10
CA TRP A 46 -6.18 -22.27 -32.13
C TRP A 46 -6.96 -20.95 -31.93
N GLY A 47 -7.90 -20.95 -30.99
CA GLY A 47 -8.55 -19.75 -30.44
C GLY A 47 -7.76 -19.16 -29.28
N HIS A 48 -6.53 -18.67 -29.54
CA HIS A 48 -5.69 -18.10 -28.48
C HIS A 48 -6.47 -17.06 -27.67
N ALA A 49 -6.49 -17.22 -26.34
CA ALA A 49 -7.08 -16.26 -25.42
C ALA A 49 -8.57 -15.94 -25.57
N TRP A 50 -9.31 -16.75 -26.33
CA TRP A 50 -10.76 -16.65 -26.44
C TRP A 50 -11.45 -17.56 -25.44
N ASN A 51 -12.56 -17.09 -24.86
CA ASN A 51 -13.54 -17.93 -24.19
C ASN A 51 -14.96 -17.36 -24.35
N PRO A 52 -16.02 -18.19 -24.26
CA PRO A 52 -17.38 -17.74 -24.53
C PRO A 52 -17.97 -16.79 -23.47
N ILE A 53 -17.39 -16.70 -22.27
CA ILE A 53 -17.86 -15.81 -21.20
C ILE A 53 -17.35 -14.37 -21.39
N CYS A 54 -16.05 -14.22 -21.65
CA CYS A 54 -15.37 -12.91 -21.73
C CYS A 54 -15.06 -12.48 -23.17
N GLY A 55 -15.26 -13.35 -24.15
CA GLY A 55 -14.87 -13.12 -25.54
C GLY A 55 -13.36 -13.21 -25.76
N GLN A 56 -12.86 -12.48 -26.76
CA GLN A 56 -11.46 -12.45 -27.15
C GLN A 56 -10.66 -11.48 -26.28
N THR A 57 -9.65 -11.96 -25.55
CA THR A 57 -8.63 -11.08 -24.97
C THR A 57 -7.59 -10.72 -26.04
N TYR A 58 -7.21 -9.46 -26.13
CA TYR A 58 -6.16 -8.98 -27.03
C TYR A 58 -4.94 -8.49 -26.23
N GLY A 59 -3.75 -8.63 -26.81
CA GLY A 59 -2.51 -8.12 -26.23
C GLY A 59 -2.47 -6.60 -26.23
N ALA A 60 -1.66 -6.03 -25.33
CA ALA A 60 -1.64 -4.59 -25.06
C ALA A 60 -0.79 -3.75 -26.05
N TYR A 61 0.08 -4.38 -26.83
CA TYR A 61 1.14 -3.70 -27.60
C TYR A 61 0.81 -3.45 -29.08
N TYR A 62 -0.24 -4.08 -29.63
CA TYR A 62 -0.64 -3.87 -31.03
C TYR A 62 -2.15 -4.08 -31.22
N PRO A 63 -2.84 -3.34 -32.11
CA PRO A 63 -4.25 -3.56 -32.39
C PRO A 63 -4.55 -5.02 -32.73
N ARG A 64 -5.46 -5.63 -31.97
CA ARG A 64 -5.83 -7.05 -32.09
C ARG A 64 -4.66 -8.05 -31.95
N GLN A 65 -3.60 -7.68 -31.23
CA GLN A 65 -2.47 -8.56 -30.93
C GLN A 65 -2.95 -9.87 -30.30
N CYS A 66 -2.39 -11.00 -30.75
CA CYS A 66 -2.54 -12.27 -30.05
C CYS A 66 -1.78 -12.20 -28.71
N PRO A 67 -2.45 -12.33 -27.54
CA PRO A 67 -1.77 -12.33 -26.24
C PRO A 67 -1.23 -13.73 -25.86
N SER A 68 -1.12 -14.65 -26.81
CA SER A 68 -0.84 -16.08 -26.58
C SER A 68 -1.85 -16.70 -25.60
N GLY A 69 -1.44 -17.61 -24.71
CA GLY A 69 -2.28 -18.15 -23.66
C GLY A 69 -1.68 -19.39 -22.99
N SER A 70 -2.45 -20.09 -22.14
CA SER A 70 -3.85 -19.81 -21.80
C SER A 70 -4.06 -18.65 -20.82
N SER A 71 -3.04 -18.25 -20.06
CA SER A 71 -3.08 -17.20 -19.02
C SER A 71 -3.08 -15.76 -19.58
N SER A 72 -3.77 -15.56 -20.69
CA SER A 72 -3.78 -14.32 -21.46
C SER A 72 -4.29 -13.13 -20.67
N GLY A 73 -5.44 -13.26 -19.99
CA GLY A 73 -6.00 -12.16 -19.21
C GLY A 73 -5.13 -11.78 -18.03
N SER A 74 -4.41 -12.73 -17.41
CA SER A 74 -3.46 -12.41 -16.34
C SER A 74 -2.27 -11.61 -16.85
N ALA A 75 -1.71 -12.02 -17.99
CA ALA A 75 -0.59 -11.30 -18.62
C ALA A 75 -1.01 -9.88 -19.03
N VAL A 76 -2.17 -9.73 -19.66
CA VAL A 76 -2.68 -8.42 -20.10
C VAL A 76 -3.08 -7.54 -18.92
N ALA A 77 -3.66 -8.10 -17.86
CA ALA A 77 -4.05 -7.33 -16.68
C ALA A 77 -2.85 -6.77 -15.89
N ALA A 78 -1.69 -7.46 -15.96
CA ALA A 78 -0.46 -7.01 -15.33
C ALA A 78 0.37 -6.05 -16.20
N ASP A 79 -0.11 -5.73 -17.40
CA ASP A 79 0.64 -4.96 -18.38
C ASP A 79 0.69 -3.45 -18.05
N LEU A 80 1.82 -2.81 -18.38
CA LEU A 80 2.05 -1.39 -18.13
C LEU A 80 1.81 -0.50 -19.37
N HIS A 81 1.53 -1.08 -20.54
CA HIS A 81 1.39 -0.33 -21.78
C HIS A 81 0.27 0.71 -21.69
N GLY A 82 0.64 1.97 -21.96
CA GLY A 82 -0.27 3.10 -21.89
C GLY A 82 -0.64 3.56 -20.48
N LYS A 83 -0.19 2.85 -19.43
CA LYS A 83 -0.40 3.28 -18.04
C LYS A 83 0.41 4.54 -17.75
N ARG A 84 -0.26 5.56 -17.24
CA ARG A 84 0.33 6.85 -16.88
C ARG A 84 0.84 6.76 -15.45
N ILE A 85 2.14 6.63 -15.31
CA ILE A 85 2.81 6.46 -14.01
C ILE A 85 3.51 7.77 -13.64
N GLY A 86 3.07 8.40 -12.56
CA GLY A 86 3.66 9.63 -12.06
C GLY A 86 4.85 9.38 -11.13
N ILE A 87 5.78 10.32 -11.11
CA ILE A 87 6.89 10.34 -10.16
C ILE A 87 6.88 11.68 -9.41
N ALA A 88 6.49 11.64 -8.13
CA ALA A 88 6.51 12.82 -7.26
C ALA A 88 7.96 13.08 -6.79
N ARG A 89 8.80 13.61 -7.68
CA ARG A 89 10.25 13.81 -7.47
C ARG A 89 10.56 14.63 -6.22
N ASN A 90 9.76 15.64 -5.90
CA ASN A 90 9.93 16.44 -4.70
C ASN A 90 9.89 15.62 -3.39
N VAL A 91 9.17 14.50 -3.37
CA VAL A 91 9.15 13.57 -2.21
C VAL A 91 10.49 12.85 -2.05
N ILE A 92 11.15 12.54 -3.17
CA ILE A 92 12.45 11.86 -3.20
C ILE A 92 13.58 12.86 -2.91
N GLU A 93 13.57 13.98 -3.62
CA GLU A 93 14.63 14.99 -3.60
C GLU A 93 14.69 15.74 -2.27
N GLU A 94 13.55 15.91 -1.60
CA GLU A 94 13.47 16.64 -0.34
C GLU A 94 13.10 15.75 0.85
N SER A 95 13.37 14.43 0.74
CA SER A 95 13.18 13.45 1.80
C SER A 95 13.98 13.81 3.07
N THR A 96 13.36 13.67 4.23
CA THR A 96 13.99 13.90 5.55
C THR A 96 14.69 12.67 6.11
N ILE A 97 14.48 11.50 5.50
CA ILE A 97 15.12 10.23 5.83
C ILE A 97 16.05 9.81 4.70
N ASP A 98 17.12 9.08 5.03
CA ASP A 98 18.08 8.60 4.04
C ASP A 98 17.44 7.53 3.16
N ILE A 99 17.26 7.86 1.88
CA ILE A 99 16.77 6.95 0.85
C ILE A 99 17.80 6.77 -0.27
N SER A 100 19.01 7.31 -0.12
CA SER A 100 20.04 7.39 -1.16
C SER A 100 20.38 6.02 -1.75
N TYR A 101 20.41 4.99 -0.91
CA TYR A 101 20.65 3.59 -1.29
C TYR A 101 19.61 3.01 -2.25
N THR A 102 18.42 3.61 -2.35
CA THR A 102 17.33 3.14 -3.25
C THR A 102 17.32 3.83 -4.60
N VAL A 103 17.85 5.05 -4.70
CA VAL A 103 17.56 5.98 -5.82
C VAL A 103 18.05 5.46 -7.17
N ALA A 104 19.24 4.85 -7.21
CA ALA A 104 19.80 4.30 -8.45
C ALA A 104 18.92 3.18 -9.01
N GLU A 105 18.53 2.22 -8.15
CA GLU A 105 17.67 1.10 -8.52
C GLU A 105 16.25 1.57 -8.84
N PHE A 106 15.73 2.58 -8.13
CA PHE A 106 14.44 3.18 -8.43
C PHE A 106 14.41 3.78 -9.85
N ASN A 107 15.44 4.56 -10.23
CA ASN A 107 15.54 5.14 -11.56
C ASN A 107 15.72 4.06 -12.65
N ARG A 108 16.41 2.95 -12.34
CA ARG A 108 16.47 1.79 -13.22
C ARG A 108 15.10 1.15 -13.43
N ALA A 109 14.32 0.98 -12.36
CA ALA A 109 12.94 0.47 -12.45
C ALA A 109 12.02 1.40 -13.25
N VAL A 110 12.14 2.72 -13.10
CA VAL A 110 11.43 3.71 -13.93
C VAL A 110 11.74 3.52 -15.42
N SER A 111 13.02 3.29 -15.74
CA SER A 111 13.44 3.03 -17.12
C SER A 111 12.87 1.71 -17.67
N ILE A 112 12.77 0.68 -16.83
CA ILE A 112 12.14 -0.59 -17.17
C ILE A 112 10.64 -0.40 -17.41
N MET A 113 9.93 0.30 -16.53
CA MET A 113 8.50 0.61 -16.71
C MET A 113 8.23 1.33 -18.02
N LYS A 114 9.08 2.32 -18.36
CA LYS A 114 9.01 3.03 -19.66
C LYS A 114 9.20 2.08 -20.84
N THR A 115 10.17 1.16 -20.76
CA THR A 115 10.44 0.16 -21.80
C THR A 115 9.30 -0.84 -21.95
N ALA A 116 8.61 -1.15 -20.84
CA ALA A 116 7.40 -1.96 -20.80
C ALA A 116 6.14 -1.22 -21.31
N GLY A 117 6.27 0.01 -21.80
CA GLY A 117 5.19 0.77 -22.42
C GLY A 117 4.44 1.73 -21.48
N ALA A 118 4.87 1.87 -20.23
CA ALA A 118 4.31 2.90 -19.35
C ALA A 118 4.62 4.30 -19.88
N VAL A 119 3.64 5.18 -19.81
CA VAL A 119 3.82 6.62 -19.99
C VAL A 119 4.30 7.19 -18.67
N ILE A 120 5.62 7.36 -18.53
CA ILE A 120 6.19 8.02 -17.35
C ILE A 120 5.89 9.51 -17.43
N VAL A 121 5.18 10.01 -16.43
CA VAL A 121 4.85 11.43 -16.29
C VAL A 121 5.75 12.02 -15.20
N GLU A 122 6.72 12.81 -15.64
CA GLU A 122 7.57 13.58 -14.72
C GLU A 122 6.84 14.85 -14.25
N ASN A 123 7.36 15.50 -13.21
CA ASN A 123 6.80 16.72 -12.59
C ASN A 123 5.41 16.56 -11.95
N THR A 124 5.07 15.36 -11.47
CA THR A 124 3.80 15.12 -10.76
C THR A 124 3.96 15.43 -9.27
N HIS A 125 4.48 16.62 -8.97
CA HIS A 125 4.81 17.02 -7.61
C HIS A 125 3.56 17.09 -6.73
N PHE A 126 3.76 16.70 -5.47
CA PHE A 126 2.80 16.99 -4.41
C PHE A 126 2.90 18.48 -4.08
N THR A 127 1.88 19.24 -4.46
CA THR A 127 1.85 20.70 -4.39
C THR A 127 1.93 21.22 -2.96
N ALA A 128 1.44 20.43 -1.99
CA ALA A 128 1.49 20.77 -0.57
C ALA A 128 2.69 20.15 0.17
N PHE A 129 3.63 19.47 -0.51
CA PHE A 129 4.70 18.73 0.17
C PHE A 129 5.60 19.60 1.04
N SER A 130 5.93 20.81 0.59
CA SER A 130 6.76 21.73 1.38
C SER A 130 6.05 22.22 2.65
N GLU A 131 4.72 22.32 2.64
CA GLU A 131 3.91 22.65 3.82
C GLU A 131 3.76 21.43 4.72
N TRP A 132 3.48 20.27 4.13
CA TRP A 132 3.42 18.98 4.80
C TRP A 132 4.69 18.68 5.61
N LYS A 133 5.88 18.96 5.08
CA LYS A 133 7.14 18.78 5.82
C LYS A 133 7.34 19.75 6.98
N LYS A 134 6.70 20.92 6.93
CA LYS A 134 6.81 21.95 7.97
C LYS A 134 5.76 21.79 9.06
N ARG A 135 4.74 20.94 8.84
CA ARG A 135 3.65 20.79 9.79
C ARG A 135 4.19 20.29 11.13
N GLU A 136 3.69 20.89 12.20
CA GLU A 136 3.87 20.32 13.52
C GLU A 136 3.12 18.99 13.63
N TYR A 137 3.43 18.22 14.67
CA TYR A 137 2.76 16.95 14.91
C TYR A 137 1.23 17.11 14.93
N ASN A 138 0.54 16.47 13.98
CA ASN A 138 -0.92 16.50 13.87
C ASN A 138 -1.54 15.37 14.74
N PRO A 139 -2.33 15.71 15.77
CA PRO A 139 -2.79 14.74 16.77
C PRO A 139 -4.06 13.97 16.40
N VAL A 140 -4.57 14.08 15.17
CA VAL A 140 -5.84 13.45 14.75
C VAL A 140 -5.85 11.94 15.00
N THR A 141 -4.78 11.22 14.63
CA THR A 141 -4.70 9.77 14.83
C THR A 141 -4.65 9.37 16.31
N ARG A 142 -3.99 10.18 17.17
CA ARG A 142 -4.03 9.99 18.63
C ARG A 142 -5.42 10.22 19.19
N ALA A 143 -6.12 11.26 18.70
CA ALA A 143 -7.47 11.60 19.12
C ALA A 143 -8.49 10.51 18.74
N ASP A 144 -8.38 9.96 17.52
CA ASP A 144 -9.19 8.82 17.10
C ASP A 144 -8.90 7.59 17.96
N PHE A 145 -7.62 7.23 18.13
CA PHE A 145 -7.27 6.10 18.98
C PHE A 145 -7.83 6.25 20.40
N ALA A 146 -7.68 7.42 21.02
CA ALA A 146 -8.18 7.70 22.37
C ALA A 146 -9.70 7.57 22.47
N SER A 147 -10.44 7.97 21.43
CA SER A 147 -11.90 7.91 21.39
C SER A 147 -12.42 6.50 21.09
N GLU A 148 -11.76 5.80 20.17
CA GLU A 148 -12.24 4.52 19.64
C GLU A 148 -11.77 3.32 20.48
N ILE A 149 -10.63 3.40 21.17
CA ILE A 149 -10.13 2.30 22.00
C ILE A 149 -11.11 1.97 23.14
N VAL A 150 -11.74 2.98 23.74
CA VAL A 150 -12.75 2.82 24.79
C VAL A 150 -13.99 2.09 24.25
N GLN A 151 -14.44 2.48 23.06
CA GLN A 151 -15.57 1.83 22.39
C GLN A 151 -15.24 0.38 22.03
N PHE A 152 -14.04 0.12 21.52
CA PHE A 152 -13.56 -1.23 21.23
C PHE A 152 -13.54 -2.10 22.49
N LEU A 153 -12.94 -1.62 23.58
CA LEU A 153 -12.85 -2.34 24.85
C LEU A 153 -14.24 -2.67 25.44
N SER A 154 -15.23 -1.78 25.27
CA SER A 154 -16.60 -2.01 25.73
C SER A 154 -17.32 -3.17 25.02
N LYS A 155 -16.88 -3.51 23.80
CA LYS A 155 -17.46 -4.57 22.97
C LYS A 155 -16.84 -5.95 23.24
N LEU A 156 -15.81 -6.03 24.09
CA LEU A 156 -15.14 -7.29 24.41
C LEU A 156 -16.09 -8.20 25.21
N ALA A 157 -16.37 -9.39 24.69
CA ALA A 157 -17.15 -10.41 25.40
C ALA A 157 -16.44 -10.92 26.68
N ARG A 158 -15.11 -10.86 26.69
CA ARG A 158 -14.27 -11.19 27.86
C ARG A 158 -13.17 -10.14 27.99
N ASN A 159 -13.11 -9.49 29.14
CA ASN A 159 -12.10 -8.50 29.50
C ASN A 159 -11.42 -8.90 30.82
N PRO A 160 -10.39 -9.77 30.77
CA PRO A 160 -9.85 -10.43 31.96
C PRO A 160 -9.12 -9.48 32.92
N ASN A 161 -8.64 -8.35 32.41
CA ASN A 161 -7.94 -7.33 33.19
C ASN A 161 -8.84 -6.14 33.55
N SER A 162 -10.14 -6.21 33.22
CA SER A 162 -11.12 -5.15 33.49
C SER A 162 -10.67 -3.75 33.01
N ILE A 163 -10.04 -3.69 31.83
CA ILE A 163 -9.51 -2.45 31.23
C ILE A 163 -10.63 -1.79 30.42
N HIS A 164 -11.01 -0.56 30.80
CA HIS A 164 -12.16 0.12 30.18
C HIS A 164 -11.85 1.53 29.67
N THR A 165 -10.68 2.08 30.02
CA THR A 165 -10.26 3.42 29.60
C THR A 165 -8.82 3.40 29.09
N LEU A 166 -8.44 4.44 28.34
CA LEU A 166 -7.06 4.62 27.88
C LEU A 166 -6.07 4.72 29.06
N GLU A 167 -6.47 5.35 30.17
CA GLU A 167 -5.65 5.45 31.38
C GLU A 167 -5.43 4.08 32.01
N SER A 168 -6.48 3.26 32.13
CA SER A 168 -6.35 1.90 32.66
C SER A 168 -5.51 1.00 31.75
N LEU A 169 -5.61 1.19 30.43
CA LEU A 169 -4.78 0.48 29.45
C LEU A 169 -3.31 0.88 29.58
N ARG A 170 -3.02 2.18 29.67
CA ARG A 170 -1.68 2.70 29.90
C ARG A 170 -1.09 2.15 31.20
N GLU A 171 -1.84 2.19 32.30
CA GLU A 171 -1.36 1.72 33.61
C GLU A 171 -1.07 0.22 33.59
N PHE A 172 -1.95 -0.57 32.99
CA PHE A 172 -1.69 -2.00 32.79
C PHE A 172 -0.41 -2.22 31.97
N THR A 173 -0.27 -1.49 30.85
CA THR A 173 0.90 -1.63 29.96
C THR A 173 2.21 -1.25 30.67
N ARG A 174 2.17 -0.25 31.55
CA ARG A 174 3.35 0.16 32.33
C ARG A 174 3.71 -0.79 33.46
N SER A 175 2.73 -1.50 34.01
CA SER A 175 2.91 -2.37 35.18
C SER A 175 3.17 -3.84 34.80
N HIS A 176 2.79 -4.26 33.59
CA HIS A 176 2.94 -5.64 33.16
C HIS A 176 4.35 -5.92 32.60
N PRO A 177 5.16 -6.82 33.20
CA PRO A 177 6.57 -7.00 32.79
C PRO A 177 6.76 -7.39 31.32
N SER A 178 5.82 -8.12 30.72
CA SER A 178 5.90 -8.55 29.32
C SER A 178 5.69 -7.41 28.31
N GLU A 179 5.14 -6.28 28.74
CA GLU A 179 4.98 -5.08 27.90
C GLU A 179 6.27 -4.24 27.83
N ARG A 180 7.29 -4.61 28.62
CA ARG A 180 8.65 -4.06 28.56
C ARG A 180 8.73 -2.54 28.75
N TYR A 181 7.80 -1.97 29.51
CA TYR A 181 7.91 -0.57 29.92
C TYR A 181 9.10 -0.40 30.89
N PRO A 182 9.93 0.66 30.78
CA PRO A 182 9.81 1.83 29.89
C PRO A 182 10.55 1.71 28.55
N GLU A 183 11.15 0.56 28.22
CA GLU A 183 11.87 0.35 26.96
C GLU A 183 10.94 0.55 25.75
N LEU A 184 9.74 -0.03 25.83
CA LEU A 184 8.61 0.27 24.94
C LEU A 184 7.64 1.18 25.70
N ASN A 185 7.76 2.48 25.47
CA ASN A 185 7.01 3.49 26.22
C ASN A 185 5.58 3.71 25.68
N THR A 186 4.79 4.45 26.46
CA THR A 186 3.39 4.79 26.16
C THR A 186 3.21 6.24 25.68
N ALA A 187 4.26 6.90 25.16
CA ALA A 187 4.28 8.36 24.99
C ALA A 187 3.13 8.89 24.11
N ASN A 188 2.69 8.14 23.10
CA ASN A 188 1.54 8.52 22.28
C ASN A 188 0.24 8.60 23.10
N TRP A 189 0.05 7.67 24.06
CA TRP A 189 -1.10 7.65 24.95
C TRP A 189 -0.99 8.69 26.06
N ASP A 190 0.23 8.93 26.55
CA ASP A 190 0.49 10.00 27.52
C ASP A 190 0.07 11.35 26.99
N VAL A 191 0.51 11.71 25.78
CA VAL A 191 0.11 12.96 25.13
C VAL A 191 -1.40 13.02 24.93
N ALA A 192 -2.05 11.91 24.57
CA ALA A 192 -3.50 11.88 24.39
C ALA A 192 -4.26 12.09 25.70
N ILE A 193 -3.83 11.46 26.80
CA ILE A 193 -4.43 11.62 28.13
C ILE A 193 -4.18 13.03 28.66
N GLU A 194 -2.93 13.50 28.66
CA GLU A 194 -2.53 14.79 29.23
C GLU A 194 -3.21 15.97 28.53
N ARG A 195 -3.36 15.89 27.21
CA ARG A 195 -4.04 16.91 26.41
C ARG A 195 -5.54 16.66 26.23
N GLN A 196 -6.08 15.59 26.82
CA GLN A 196 -7.49 15.20 26.71
C GLN A 196 -7.96 15.14 25.24
N LEU A 197 -7.14 14.55 24.37
CA LEU A 197 -7.44 14.45 22.95
C LEU A 197 -8.63 13.53 22.72
N SER A 198 -9.58 13.99 21.90
CA SER A 198 -10.68 13.18 21.39
C SER A 198 -11.10 13.64 20.00
N ASN A 199 -11.76 12.77 19.24
CA ASN A 199 -12.33 13.14 17.94
C ASN A 199 -13.62 13.98 18.06
N ALA A 200 -14.02 14.32 19.28
CA ALA A 200 -15.08 15.29 19.57
C ALA A 200 -14.54 16.70 19.90
N CYS A 201 -13.21 16.89 20.00
CA CYS A 201 -12.62 18.20 20.29
C CYS A 201 -12.83 19.17 19.12
N PRO A 202 -13.08 20.48 19.37
CA PRO A 202 -13.30 21.47 18.32
C PRO A 202 -12.18 21.59 17.29
N GLU A 203 -10.93 21.38 17.71
CA GLU A 203 -9.75 21.48 16.84
C GLU A 203 -9.60 20.27 15.91
N TYR A 204 -10.24 19.13 16.23
CA TYR A 204 -10.11 17.88 15.48
C TYR A 204 -10.51 18.08 14.02
N ASP A 205 -11.66 18.69 13.76
CA ASP A 205 -12.17 18.92 12.40
C ASP A 205 -11.22 19.76 11.55
N THR A 206 -10.57 20.75 12.17
CA THR A 206 -9.62 21.63 11.47
C THR A 206 -8.36 20.85 11.09
N LEU A 207 -7.79 20.13 12.05
CA LEU A 207 -6.59 19.31 11.87
C LEU A 207 -6.83 18.13 10.91
N TYR A 208 -8.03 17.56 10.93
CA TYR A 208 -8.44 16.49 10.02
C TYR A 208 -8.57 17.01 8.58
N LYS A 209 -9.20 18.18 8.39
CA LYS A 209 -9.29 18.82 7.07
C LYS A 209 -7.92 19.22 6.53
N GLU A 210 -7.02 19.66 7.40
CA GLU A 210 -5.63 19.91 7.04
C GLU A 210 -4.95 18.64 6.49
N ASN A 211 -5.07 17.50 7.19
CA ASN A 211 -4.55 16.21 6.68
C ASN A 211 -5.18 15.85 5.32
N LEU A 212 -6.51 15.96 5.19
CA LEU A 212 -7.19 15.68 3.91
C LEU A 212 -6.67 16.54 2.75
N PHE A 213 -6.30 17.79 3.03
CA PHE A 213 -5.70 18.66 2.04
C PHE A 213 -4.24 18.27 1.76
N LEU A 214 -3.37 18.29 2.78
CA LEU A 214 -1.93 18.11 2.61
C LEU A 214 -1.60 16.74 1.99
N ASP A 215 -2.23 15.69 2.50
CA ASP A 215 -1.98 14.32 2.07
C ASP A 215 -2.84 13.94 0.85
N GLY A 216 -4.02 14.56 0.68
CA GLY A 216 -4.98 14.25 -0.38
C GLY A 216 -4.83 15.14 -1.62
N THR A 217 -5.60 16.23 -1.70
CA THR A 217 -5.65 17.10 -2.90
C THR A 217 -4.35 17.89 -3.12
N GLY A 218 -3.64 18.22 -2.06
CA GLY A 218 -2.28 18.75 -2.09
C GLY A 218 -1.21 17.68 -2.32
N GLY A 219 -1.53 16.42 -2.05
CA GLY A 219 -0.65 15.25 -2.15
C GLY A 219 -1.05 14.28 -3.26
N ILE A 220 -1.30 13.02 -2.90
CA ILE A 220 -1.48 11.90 -3.83
C ILE A 220 -2.70 12.08 -4.73
N LEU A 221 -3.87 12.37 -4.16
CA LEU A 221 -5.13 12.42 -4.92
C LEU A 221 -5.11 13.53 -5.94
N GLY A 222 -4.60 14.70 -5.56
CA GLY A 222 -4.48 15.80 -6.50
C GLY A 222 -3.43 15.57 -7.58
N ALA A 223 -2.32 14.89 -7.27
CA ALA A 223 -1.33 14.54 -8.30
C ALA A 223 -1.89 13.52 -9.30
N LEU A 224 -2.62 12.50 -8.82
CA LEU A 224 -3.33 11.54 -9.67
C LEU A 224 -4.31 12.26 -10.60
N GLU A 225 -5.14 13.16 -10.07
CA GLU A 225 -6.15 13.88 -10.83
C GLU A 225 -5.55 14.87 -11.84
N ARG A 226 -4.69 15.80 -11.38
CA ARG A 226 -4.10 16.88 -12.20
C ARG A 226 -3.36 16.36 -13.42
N HIS A 227 -2.74 15.19 -13.30
CA HIS A 227 -1.91 14.60 -14.34
C HIS A 227 -2.57 13.37 -14.98
N SER A 228 -3.81 13.05 -14.63
CA SER A 228 -4.56 11.90 -15.13
C SER A 228 -3.74 10.61 -15.05
N LEU A 229 -3.22 10.29 -13.87
CA LEU A 229 -2.33 9.15 -13.65
C LEU A 229 -3.13 7.91 -13.24
N ASP A 230 -2.65 6.73 -13.65
CA ASP A 230 -3.14 5.45 -13.16
C ASP A 230 -2.54 5.11 -11.79
N ALA A 231 -1.29 5.52 -11.53
CA ALA A 231 -0.60 5.36 -10.25
C ALA A 231 0.56 6.35 -10.11
N ILE A 232 1.04 6.51 -8.88
CA ILE A 232 2.30 7.20 -8.56
C ILE A 232 3.28 6.16 -8.04
N VAL A 233 4.55 6.26 -8.42
CA VAL A 233 5.61 5.39 -7.89
C VAL A 233 6.62 6.17 -7.06
N LEU A 234 6.99 5.61 -5.93
CA LEU A 234 7.98 6.16 -4.99
C LEU A 234 8.85 5.02 -4.41
N PRO A 235 10.10 5.29 -4.00
CA PRO A 235 10.82 4.38 -3.10
C PRO A 235 9.97 4.09 -1.86
N THR A 236 9.88 2.83 -1.44
CA THR A 236 8.93 2.41 -0.38
C THR A 236 9.09 3.20 0.91
N VAL A 237 10.33 3.48 1.28
CA VAL A 237 10.70 4.22 2.50
C VAL A 237 10.13 5.65 2.48
N ALA A 238 9.96 6.26 1.31
CA ALA A 238 9.37 7.59 1.16
C ALA A 238 7.86 7.57 0.83
N ALA A 239 7.25 6.38 0.71
CA ALA A 239 5.94 6.22 0.10
C ALA A 239 4.78 6.13 1.10
N PHE A 240 5.03 5.80 2.38
CA PHE A 240 3.97 5.33 3.28
C PHE A 240 3.22 6.45 4.01
N GLU A 241 3.86 7.56 4.35
CA GLU A 241 3.28 8.55 5.27
C GLU A 241 2.06 9.27 4.70
N ILE A 242 2.14 9.72 3.46
CA ILE A 242 1.07 10.46 2.79
C ILE A 242 -0.17 9.59 2.51
N PRO A 243 -0.07 8.41 1.86
CA PRO A 243 -1.24 7.60 1.58
C PRO A 243 -1.92 7.04 2.84
N ALA A 244 -1.17 6.84 3.94
CA ALA A 244 -1.72 6.33 5.19
C ALA A 244 -2.77 7.26 5.81
N LEU A 245 -2.55 8.57 5.77
CA LEU A 245 -3.45 9.54 6.40
C LEU A 245 -4.75 9.75 5.62
N VAL A 246 -4.71 9.66 4.29
CA VAL A 246 -5.91 9.78 3.46
C VAL A 246 -6.56 8.44 3.14
N GLY A 247 -5.91 7.31 3.46
CA GLY A 247 -6.47 5.98 3.24
C GLY A 247 -6.51 5.58 1.77
N THR A 248 -5.49 5.95 0.99
CA THR A 248 -5.33 5.50 -0.40
C THR A 248 -4.52 4.20 -0.45
N PRO A 249 -4.80 3.30 -1.40
CA PRO A 249 -4.07 2.05 -1.52
C PRO A 249 -2.60 2.28 -1.87
N ILE A 250 -1.73 1.50 -1.23
CA ILE A 250 -0.30 1.40 -1.51
C ILE A 250 0.07 -0.08 -1.68
N VAL A 251 0.81 -0.39 -2.74
CA VAL A 251 1.32 -1.74 -3.00
C VAL A 251 2.82 -1.67 -3.20
N THR A 252 3.58 -2.35 -2.35
CA THR A 252 5.03 -2.47 -2.50
C THR A 252 5.39 -3.78 -3.19
N VAL A 253 6.31 -3.70 -4.15
CA VAL A 253 6.96 -4.88 -4.72
C VAL A 253 8.46 -4.83 -4.47
N PRO A 254 9.13 -5.98 -4.28
CA PRO A 254 10.59 -6.02 -4.17
C PRO A 254 11.24 -5.36 -5.38
N LEU A 255 12.20 -4.47 -5.12
CA LEU A 255 12.93 -3.76 -6.16
C LEU A 255 14.36 -4.30 -6.28
N SER A 256 15.07 -4.34 -5.16
CA SER A 256 16.44 -4.84 -5.06
C SER A 256 16.79 -5.12 -3.59
N ALA A 257 18.08 -5.28 -3.29
CA ALA A 257 18.61 -5.41 -1.95
C ALA A 257 19.81 -4.48 -1.73
N ALA A 258 20.04 -4.13 -0.47
CA ALA A 258 21.18 -3.35 -0.01
C ALA A 258 22.51 -3.95 -0.49
N SER A 259 23.44 -3.10 -0.92
CA SER A 259 24.73 -3.52 -1.46
C SER A 259 25.66 -4.10 -0.38
N ALA A 260 26.72 -4.79 -0.81
CA ALA A 260 27.68 -5.43 0.10
C ALA A 260 28.40 -4.44 1.04
N ASP A 261 28.52 -3.18 0.62
CA ASP A 261 29.16 -2.08 1.35
C ASP A 261 28.17 -1.28 2.22
N THR A 262 26.89 -1.64 2.26
CA THR A 262 25.90 -0.98 3.11
C THR A 262 26.29 -1.14 4.59
N PRO A 263 26.43 -0.05 5.37
CA PRO A 263 26.71 -0.14 6.79
C PRO A 263 25.59 -0.84 7.54
N VAL A 264 25.94 -1.59 8.60
CA VAL A 264 24.95 -2.13 9.52
C VAL A 264 24.44 -1.01 10.42
N THR A 265 23.16 -0.69 10.33
CA THR A 265 22.47 0.22 11.25
C THR A 265 21.49 -0.56 12.12
N MET A 266 21.36 -0.14 13.37
CA MET A 266 20.46 -0.73 14.35
C MET A 266 19.29 0.22 14.58
N GLU A 267 18.11 -0.31 14.87
CA GLU A 267 17.02 0.52 15.39
C GLU A 267 17.44 1.21 16.70
N THR A 268 16.85 2.36 16.98
CA THR A 268 17.22 3.20 18.14
C THR A 268 17.02 2.48 19.48
N SER A 269 16.11 1.50 19.54
CA SER A 269 15.75 0.78 20.76
C SER A 269 15.72 -0.74 20.53
N GLY A 270 16.89 -1.39 20.61
CA GLY A 270 16.96 -2.84 20.66
C GLY A 270 18.17 -3.43 19.96
N ASP A 271 18.07 -4.74 19.69
CA ASP A 271 19.04 -5.57 18.99
C ASP A 271 18.59 -5.88 17.54
N VAL A 272 17.70 -5.05 16.99
CA VAL A 272 17.15 -5.19 15.64
C VAL A 272 18.01 -4.44 14.64
N VAL A 273 18.49 -5.16 13.63
CA VAL A 273 19.19 -4.58 12.48
C VAL A 273 18.14 -3.92 11.57
N GLU A 274 18.25 -2.61 11.38
CA GLU A 274 17.38 -1.83 10.50
C GLU A 274 17.86 -1.94 9.04
N MET A 275 19.17 -1.74 8.82
CA MET A 275 19.79 -1.82 7.50
C MET A 275 21.10 -2.59 7.57
N ALA A 276 21.37 -3.42 6.56
CA ALA A 276 22.58 -4.22 6.44
C ALA A 276 22.69 -4.76 5.00
N PRO A 277 23.87 -5.28 4.59
CA PRO A 277 24.04 -5.89 3.29
C PRO A 277 22.99 -6.98 3.01
N GLY A 278 22.39 -6.94 1.82
CA GLY A 278 21.40 -7.92 1.39
C GLY A 278 19.97 -7.71 1.91
N ILE A 279 19.70 -6.70 2.75
CA ILE A 279 18.32 -6.38 3.16
C ILE A 279 17.52 -5.88 1.95
N PRO A 280 16.35 -6.49 1.65
CA PRO A 280 15.55 -6.10 0.49
C PRO A 280 14.90 -4.73 0.71
N PHE A 281 14.82 -3.95 -0.36
CA PHE A 281 14.02 -2.73 -0.42
C PHE A 281 13.11 -2.73 -1.64
N GLY A 282 12.02 -1.97 -1.57
CA GLY A 282 10.94 -2.03 -2.55
C GLY A 282 10.68 -0.71 -3.28
N ILE A 283 9.85 -0.82 -4.31
CA ILE A 283 9.16 0.30 -4.96
C ILE A 283 7.66 0.20 -4.65
N SER A 284 7.05 1.32 -4.31
CA SER A 284 5.63 1.40 -3.97
C SER A 284 4.84 2.05 -5.09
N PHE A 285 3.70 1.46 -5.41
CA PHE A 285 2.68 1.99 -6.30
C PHE A 285 1.53 2.52 -5.44
N LEU A 286 1.24 3.81 -5.58
CA LEU A 286 0.18 4.49 -4.86
C LEU A 286 -0.97 4.77 -5.84
N GLY A 287 -2.17 4.31 -5.49
CA GLY A 287 -3.35 4.38 -6.35
C GLY A 287 -4.44 5.33 -5.84
N PRO A 288 -5.48 5.58 -6.64
CA PRO A 288 -6.68 6.29 -6.20
C PRO A 288 -7.44 5.46 -5.15
N LYS A 289 -8.35 6.13 -4.40
CA LYS A 289 -9.30 5.45 -3.51
C LYS A 289 -10.25 4.54 -4.28
#